data_AF-A0AAW9EG47-F1
#
_entry.id   AF-A0AAW9EG47-F1
#
_cell.length_a   1.000
_cell.length_b   1.000
_cell.length_c   1.000
_cell.angle_alpha   90.00
_cell.angle_beta   90.00
_cell.angle_gamma   90.00
#
_symmetry.space_group_name_H-M   'P 1'
#
loop_
_entity.id
_entity.type
_entity.pdbx_description
1 polymer ?
#
loop_
_entity_poly.entity_id
_entity_poly.type
_entity_poly.pdbx_seq_one_letter_code
_entity_poly.pdbx_strand_id
1 'polypeptide(L)'
;SLNYPNSALVGLKINSEQFGSSMPTRSYLIKGLKIRVPSNYNADTNSYDGNWDGTFKLASSSNPAWILFDLLTNTRYGLGQFVQE
;
A
#
# COMPACT_ATOMS: atom_id res chain seq x y z
N SER A 1 22.48 6.99 -8.73
CA SER A 1 21.17 7.64 -8.56
C SER A 1 20.09 6.64 -8.98
N LEU A 2 19.15 6.30 -8.09
CA LEU A 2 17.98 5.48 -8.44
C LEU A 2 16.87 6.44 -8.90
N ASN A 3 16.49 6.40 -10.18
CA ASN A 3 15.64 7.41 -10.83
C ASN A 3 14.12 7.27 -10.58
N TYR A 4 13.67 6.53 -9.56
CA TYR A 4 12.25 6.23 -9.34
C TYR A 4 11.83 6.30 -7.86
N PRO A 5 11.82 7.51 -7.25
CA PRO A 5 11.36 7.68 -5.88
C PRO A 5 9.86 7.38 -5.76
N ASN A 6 9.46 6.71 -4.66
CA ASN A 6 8.07 6.33 -4.36
C ASN A 6 7.43 5.36 -5.37
N SER A 7 8.23 4.59 -6.10
CA SER A 7 7.76 3.53 -6.99
C SER A 7 8.13 2.15 -6.42
N ALA A 8 7.23 1.17 -6.56
CA ALA A 8 7.57 -0.23 -6.38
C ALA A 8 8.14 -0.77 -7.71
N LEU A 9 9.34 -1.34 -7.67
CA LEU A 9 10.01 -1.91 -8.84
C LEU A 9 10.05 -3.44 -8.71
N VAL A 10 9.68 -4.13 -9.78
CA VAL A 10 9.83 -5.59 -9.90
C VAL A 10 10.71 -5.87 -11.10
N GLY A 11 11.87 -6.47 -10.85
CA GLY A 11 12.78 -6.96 -11.89
C GLY A 11 12.73 -8.49 -11.94
N LEU A 12 12.79 -9.05 -13.15
CA LEU A 12 12.87 -10.49 -13.34
C LEU A 12 14.00 -10.81 -14.31
N LYS A 13 14.83 -11.78 -13.93
CA LYS A 13 15.88 -12.35 -14.78
C LYS A 13 15.49 -13.79 -15.09
N ILE A 14 15.33 -14.11 -16.37
CA ILE A 14 14.92 -15.43 -16.85
C ILE A 14 15.94 -15.92 -17.87
N ASN A 15 16.28 -17.20 -17.84
CA ASN A 15 17.04 -17.85 -18.91
C ASN A 15 16.08 -18.20 -20.07
N SER A 16 16.36 -17.70 -21.27
CA SER A 16 15.57 -17.95 -22.49
C SER A 16 15.47 -19.43 -22.86
N GLU A 17 16.44 -20.25 -22.46
CA GLU A 17 16.44 -21.70 -22.73
C GLU A 17 15.28 -22.44 -22.04
N GLN A 18 14.80 -21.93 -20.90
CA GLN A 18 13.75 -22.58 -20.10
C GLN A 18 12.32 -22.21 -20.51
N PHE A 19 12.14 -21.14 -21.31
CA PHE A 19 10.81 -20.59 -21.65
C PHE A 19 10.56 -20.51 -23.16
N GLY A 20 11.52 -20.94 -24.00
CA GLY A 20 11.44 -20.78 -25.44
C GLY A 20 11.48 -19.30 -25.87
N SER A 21 11.10 -19.03 -27.12
CA SER A 21 11.16 -17.69 -27.72
C SER A 21 10.08 -16.72 -27.23
N SER A 22 9.28 -17.06 -26.21
CA SER A 22 8.16 -16.23 -25.74
C SER A 22 8.34 -15.77 -24.30
N MET A 23 7.96 -14.52 -24.02
CA MET A 23 7.99 -13.96 -22.67
C MET A 23 6.83 -14.55 -21.83
N PRO A 24 7.08 -15.05 -20.60
CA PRO A 24 6.01 -15.62 -19.79
C PRO A 24 5.06 -14.54 -19.27
N THR A 25 3.76 -14.86 -19.24
CA THR A 25 2.71 -14.06 -18.59
C THR A 25 2.91 -14.06 -17.07
N ARG A 26 2.65 -12.91 -16.43
CA ARG A 26 2.87 -12.72 -14.99
C ARG A 26 1.71 -11.97 -14.34
N SER A 27 1.38 -12.35 -13.11
CA SER A 27 0.42 -11.67 -12.25
C SER A 27 1.03 -11.49 -10.86
N TYR A 28 0.74 -10.37 -10.19
CA TYR A 28 1.26 -10.07 -8.87
C TYR A 28 0.13 -9.71 -7.92
N LEU A 29 0.15 -10.29 -6.72
CA LEU A 29 -0.69 -9.84 -5.62
C LEU A 29 0.08 -8.79 -4.82
N ILE A 30 -0.41 -7.55 -4.80
CA ILE A 30 0.26 -6.41 -4.19
C ILE A 30 -0.66 -5.81 -3.12
N LYS A 31 -0.19 -5.72 -1.87
CA LYS A 31 -0.94 -5.09 -0.76
C LYS A 31 -1.07 -3.56 -0.89
N GLY A 32 -0.30 -2.94 -1.77
CA GLY A 32 -0.33 -1.50 -2.03
C GLY A 32 0.49 -0.70 -1.02
N LEU A 33 0.07 0.53 -0.77
CA LEU A 33 0.72 1.42 0.19
C LEU A 33 0.43 0.98 1.63
N LYS A 34 1.33 1.34 2.55
CA LYS A 34 1.01 1.34 3.99
C LYS A 34 0.47 2.71 4.33
N ILE A 35 -0.73 2.73 4.91
CA ILE A 35 -1.45 3.94 5.29
C ILE A 35 -1.63 3.96 6.81
N ARG A 36 -2.02 5.13 7.33
CA ARG A 36 -2.35 5.27 8.75
C ARG A 36 -3.68 4.56 9.04
N VAL A 37 -3.66 3.66 10.01
CA VAL A 37 -4.82 2.96 10.56
C VAL A 37 -4.77 3.04 12.09
N PRO A 38 -5.89 2.89 12.81
CA PRO A 38 -5.91 2.85 14.27
C PRO A 38 -4.95 1.80 14.84
N SER A 39 -4.33 2.12 15.97
CA SER A 39 -3.43 1.25 16.72
C SER A 39 -4.04 -0.13 17.00
N ASN A 40 -5.34 -0.18 17.28
CA ASN A 40 -6.14 -1.38 17.56
C ASN A 40 -6.72 -2.09 16.31
N TYR A 41 -6.47 -1.60 15.09
CA TYR A 41 -7.05 -2.19 13.87
C TYR A 41 -6.24 -3.40 13.36
N ASN A 42 -6.93 -4.48 13.01
CA ASN A 42 -6.37 -5.65 12.34
C ASN A 42 -6.70 -5.59 10.84
N ALA A 43 -5.67 -5.45 10.01
CA ALA A 43 -5.81 -5.24 8.58
C ALA A 43 -6.16 -6.51 7.78
N ASP A 44 -5.87 -7.70 8.33
CA ASP A 44 -6.16 -8.95 7.63
C ASP A 44 -7.64 -9.35 7.83
N THR A 45 -8.22 -9.04 9.00
CA THR A 45 -9.63 -9.34 9.33
C THR A 45 -10.58 -8.16 9.18
N ASN A 46 -10.05 -6.94 8.97
CA ASN A 46 -10.81 -5.69 9.03
C ASN A 46 -11.55 -5.45 10.37
N SER A 47 -11.01 -5.97 11.48
CA SER A 47 -11.61 -5.82 12.83
C SER A 47 -10.80 -4.88 13.72
N TYR A 48 -11.36 -4.55 14.90
CA TYR A 48 -10.70 -3.75 15.92
C TYR A 48 -10.64 -4.52 17.23
N ASP A 49 -9.48 -4.50 17.89
CA ASP A 49 -9.24 -5.21 19.13
C ASP A 49 -9.26 -4.23 20.31
N GLY A 50 -10.40 -4.15 21.00
CA GLY A 50 -10.61 -3.19 22.09
C GLY A 50 -10.85 -1.75 21.59
N ASN A 51 -10.76 -0.79 22.50
CA ASN A 51 -11.01 0.62 22.19
C ASN A 51 -9.79 1.26 21.55
N TRP A 52 -10.04 2.14 20.59
CA TRP A 52 -8.99 2.94 19.98
C TRP A 52 -8.57 4.06 20.93
N ASP A 53 -7.26 4.24 21.11
CA ASP A 53 -6.65 5.23 21.99
C ASP A 53 -6.30 6.55 21.29
N GLY A 54 -6.73 6.72 20.03
CA GLY A 54 -6.41 7.88 19.20
C GLY A 54 -5.06 7.79 18.46
N THR A 55 -4.25 6.76 18.72
CA THR A 55 -2.94 6.61 18.08
C THR A 55 -3.01 5.79 16.79
N PHE A 56 -2.10 6.04 15.85
CA PHE A 56 -2.08 5.36 14.56
C PHE A 56 -0.87 4.45 14.41
N LYS A 57 -1.03 3.39 13.61
CA LYS A 57 0.06 2.56 13.08
C LYS A 57 0.01 2.54 11.55
N LEU A 58 1.11 2.15 10.92
CA LEU A 58 1.17 1.96 9.47
C LEU A 58 0.86 0.51 9.09
N ALA A 59 -0.18 0.32 8.27
CA ALA A 59 -0.51 -0.97 7.68
C ALA A 59 -1.10 -0.79 6.28
N SER A 60 -0.98 -1.81 5.42
CA SER A 60 -1.82 -1.89 4.22
C SER A 60 -3.22 -2.28 4.65
N SER A 61 -4.25 -1.62 4.12
CA SER A 61 -5.64 -1.84 4.52
C SER A 61 -6.53 -1.92 3.30
N SER A 62 -7.53 -2.80 3.35
CA SER A 62 -8.63 -2.86 2.39
C SER A 62 -9.88 -2.13 2.91
N ASN A 63 -9.83 -1.50 4.09
CA ASN A 63 -10.95 -0.79 4.66
C ASN A 63 -11.09 0.59 3.97
N PRO A 64 -12.23 0.87 3.31
CA PRO A 64 -12.41 2.12 2.57
C PRO A 64 -12.35 3.37 3.45
N ALA A 65 -12.66 3.28 4.75
CA ALA A 65 -12.58 4.42 5.66
C ALA A 65 -11.13 4.91 5.83
N TRP A 66 -10.19 3.99 6.04
CA TRP A 66 -8.78 4.34 6.24
C TRP A 66 -8.10 4.72 4.93
N ILE A 67 -8.51 4.10 3.81
CA ILE A 67 -8.06 4.51 2.48
C ILE A 67 -8.51 5.95 2.19
N LEU A 68 -9.78 6.30 2.48
CA LEU A 68 -10.27 7.65 2.30
C LEU A 68 -9.56 8.64 3.24
N PHE A 69 -9.36 8.28 4.52
CA PHE A 69 -8.62 9.11 5.47
C PHE A 69 -7.21 9.43 4.95
N ASP A 70 -6.49 8.44 4.43
CA ASP A 70 -5.18 8.63 3.81
C ASP A 70 -5.26 9.55 2.57
N LEU A 71 -6.23 9.34 1.69
CA LEU A 71 -6.42 10.22 0.52
C LEU A 71 -6.76 11.67 0.91
N LEU A 72 -7.47 11.90 2.01
CA LEU A 72 -7.80 13.25 2.46
C LEU A 72 -6.62 13.95 3.14
N THR A 73 -5.80 13.21 3.88
CA THR A 73 -4.75 13.79 4.75
C THR A 73 -3.34 13.73 4.14
N ASN A 74 -3.11 12.91 3.11
CA ASN A 74 -1.79 12.79 2.50
C ASN A 74 -1.46 13.99 1.61
N THR A 75 -0.33 14.66 1.85
CA THR A 75 0.11 15.85 1.11
C THR A 75 0.77 15.55 -0.24
N ARG A 76 1.18 14.30 -0.50
CA ARG A 76 1.92 13.91 -1.72
C ARG A 76 1.00 13.54 -2.87
N TYR A 77 -0.06 12.79 -2.58
CA TYR A 77 -0.98 12.24 -3.60
C TYR A 77 -2.46 12.42 -3.24
N GLY A 78 -2.74 13.03 -2.10
CA GLY A 78 -4.08 13.26 -1.59
C GLY A 78 -4.42 14.76 -1.51
N LEU A 79 -5.42 15.07 -0.68
CA LEU A 79 -5.91 16.42 -0.44
C LEU A 79 -5.27 17.10 0.78
N GLY A 80 -4.18 16.55 1.33
CA GLY A 80 -3.55 17.07 2.55
C GLY A 80 -2.99 18.49 2.43
N GLN A 81 -2.92 19.07 1.23
CA GLN A 81 -2.61 20.49 1.02
C GLN A 81 -3.80 21.41 1.33
N PHE A 82 -5.02 20.89 1.32
CA PHE A 82 -6.28 21.63 1.48
C PHE A 82 -7.02 21.27 2.76
N VAL A 83 -6.71 20.12 3.35
CA VAL A 83 -7.35 19.59 4.56
C VAL A 83 -6.27 19.29 5.60
N GLN A 84 -6.47 19.78 6.82
CA GLN A 84 -5.64 19.45 7.99
C GLN A 84 -6.43 18.56 8.95
N GLU A 85 -5.70 17.70 9.66
CA GLU A 85 -6.23 16.82 10.71
C GLU A 85 -6.49 17.59 12.01
#